data_AF-A0A094GLG2-F1
#
_entry.id   AF-A0A094GLG2-F1
#
_cell.length_a   1.000
_cell.length_b   1.000
_cell.length_c   1.000
_cell.angle_alpha   90.00
_cell.angle_beta   90.00
_cell.angle_gamma   90.00
#
_symmetry.space_group_name_H-M   'P 1'
#
loop_
_entity.id
_entity.type
_entity.pdbx_description
1 polymer ?
#
loop_
_entity_poly.entity_id
_entity_poly.type
_entity_poly.pdbx_seq_one_letter_code
_entity_poly.pdbx_strand_id
1 'polypeptide(L)'
;AAWVPVLTAGVNEYLGFPASETSQSARFKGVASTGLSAEQLHTTAPEEVRERVVKATRQLVADGDVAVIVLGCAGMAGMDKWVEDACVEELGRRAASLVRVVDGIKAGVALVVEEARHMKQLAYRDAPAADDATVIEAEAY
;
A
#
# COMPACT_ATOMS: atom_id res chain seq x y z
N ALA A 1 16.56 -10.89 -2.38
CA ALA A 1 17.00 -11.25 -3.74
C ALA A 1 16.05 -12.25 -4.38
N ALA A 2 15.78 -13.40 -3.75
CA ALA A 2 14.93 -14.47 -4.31
C ALA A 2 13.50 -14.05 -4.71
N TRP A 3 12.92 -13.05 -4.05
CA TRP A 3 11.56 -12.57 -4.36
C TRP A 3 11.46 -11.73 -5.65
N VAL A 4 12.55 -11.11 -6.11
CA VAL A 4 12.48 -10.16 -7.24
C VAL A 4 12.06 -10.85 -8.54
N PRO A 5 12.67 -11.99 -8.96
CA PRO A 5 12.26 -12.67 -10.19
C PRO A 5 10.82 -13.17 -10.13
N VAL A 6 10.43 -13.80 -9.02
CA VAL A 6 9.10 -14.41 -8.84
C VAL A 6 7.99 -13.35 -8.86
N LEU A 7 8.18 -12.24 -8.12
CA LEU A 7 7.18 -11.17 -8.10
C LEU A 7 7.11 -10.43 -9.44
N THR A 8 8.24 -10.24 -10.12
CA THR A 8 8.27 -9.62 -11.45
C THR A 8 7.51 -10.49 -12.47
N ALA A 9 7.77 -11.79 -12.47
CA ALA A 9 7.07 -12.74 -13.35
C ALA A 9 5.56 -12.77 -13.07
N GLY A 10 5.16 -12.81 -11.79
CA GLY A 10 3.74 -12.80 -11.40
C GLY A 10 3.01 -11.51 -11.79
N VAL A 11 3.64 -10.35 -11.66
CA VAL A 11 3.04 -9.07 -12.09
C VAL A 11 2.92 -9.00 -13.62
N ASN A 12 3.92 -9.48 -14.36
CA ASN A 12 3.82 -9.56 -15.81
C ASN A 12 2.64 -10.42 -16.24
N GLU A 13 2.50 -11.62 -15.66
CA GLU A 13 1.38 -12.53 -15.94
C GLU A 13 0.03 -11.88 -15.59
N TYR A 14 -0.07 -11.24 -14.42
CA TYR A 14 -1.28 -10.51 -14.01
C TYR A 14 -1.68 -9.40 -15.00
N LEU A 15 -0.69 -8.72 -15.59
CA LEU A 15 -0.89 -7.68 -16.59
C LEU A 15 -1.10 -8.22 -18.02
N GLY A 16 -1.13 -9.55 -18.20
CA GLY A 16 -1.36 -10.21 -19.50
C GLY A 16 -0.11 -10.39 -20.36
N PHE A 17 1.09 -10.22 -19.79
CA PHE A 17 2.37 -10.49 -20.47
C PHE A 17 2.89 -11.90 -20.13
N PRO A 18 3.77 -12.49 -20.97
CA PRO A 18 4.46 -13.72 -20.60
C PRO A 18 5.26 -13.56 -19.30
N ALA A 19 5.28 -14.59 -18.47
CA ALA A 19 6.09 -14.63 -17.26
C ALA A 19 7.57 -14.46 -17.60
N SER A 20 8.18 -13.37 -17.14
CA SER A 20 9.61 -13.08 -17.28
C SER A 20 10.17 -12.41 -16.04
N GLU A 21 11.48 -12.57 -15.80
CA GLU A 21 12.18 -11.97 -14.66
C GLU A 21 12.45 -10.46 -14.84
N THR A 22 12.14 -9.91 -16.02
CA THR A 22 12.20 -8.48 -16.33
C THR A 22 10.79 -7.92 -16.52
N SER A 23 10.56 -6.66 -16.16
CA SER A 23 9.26 -6.03 -16.43
C SER A 23 9.00 -5.89 -17.93
N GLN A 24 7.79 -6.23 -18.36
CA GLN A 24 7.30 -6.09 -19.74
C GLN A 24 6.31 -4.93 -19.91
N SER A 25 5.98 -4.22 -18.82
CA SER A 25 4.93 -3.21 -18.82
C SER A 25 5.48 -1.81 -18.53
N ALA A 26 5.07 -0.82 -19.32
CA ALA A 26 5.34 0.59 -19.03
C ALA A 26 4.68 1.08 -17.72
N ARG A 27 3.74 0.31 -17.15
CA ARG A 27 3.07 0.61 -15.88
C ARG A 27 3.74 -0.04 -14.67
N PHE A 28 4.77 -0.85 -14.87
CA PHE A 28 5.46 -1.55 -13.80
C PHE A 28 6.96 -1.42 -13.99
N LYS A 29 7.64 -0.67 -13.11
CA LYS A 29 9.09 -0.52 -13.19
C LYS A 29 9.82 -1.80 -12.79
N GLY A 30 9.36 -2.47 -11.74
CA GLY A 30 9.95 -3.69 -11.20
C GLY A 30 9.83 -3.77 -9.68
N VAL A 31 10.64 -4.63 -9.08
CA VAL A 31 10.67 -4.91 -7.65
C VAL A 31 12.07 -4.71 -7.10
N ALA A 32 12.20 -4.04 -5.96
CA ALA A 32 13.41 -4.08 -5.16
C ALA A 32 13.17 -4.83 -3.84
N SER A 33 14.22 -5.48 -3.36
CA SER A 33 14.18 -6.33 -2.18
C SER A 33 15.11 -5.78 -1.11
N THR A 34 14.61 -5.63 0.11
CA THR A 34 15.44 -5.34 1.31
C THR A 34 16.47 -6.44 1.58
N GLY A 35 16.18 -7.67 1.14
CA GLY A 35 17.01 -8.85 1.36
C GLY A 35 16.69 -9.58 2.68
N LEU A 36 15.74 -9.05 3.46
CA LEU A 36 15.22 -9.68 4.66
C LEU A 36 14.03 -10.58 4.31
N SER A 37 13.87 -11.68 5.03
CA SER A 37 12.60 -12.43 5.07
C SER A 37 11.54 -11.66 5.87
N ALA A 38 10.28 -12.08 5.77
CA ALA A 38 9.18 -11.50 6.55
C ALA A 38 9.43 -11.62 8.06
N GLU A 39 9.97 -12.75 8.53
CA GLU A 39 10.33 -12.95 9.94
C GLU A 39 11.51 -12.07 10.36
N GLN A 40 12.52 -11.94 9.49
CA GLN A 40 13.66 -11.07 9.74
C GLN A 40 13.27 -9.60 9.85
N LEU A 41 12.22 -9.17 9.14
CA LEU A 41 11.73 -7.79 9.23
C LEU A 41 11.29 -7.39 10.65
N HIS A 42 10.86 -8.36 11.48
CA HIS A 42 10.42 -8.13 12.86
C HIS A 42 11.49 -8.43 13.91
N THR A 43 12.53 -9.19 13.57
CA THR A 43 13.59 -9.62 14.50
C THR A 43 14.91 -8.87 14.30
N THR A 44 15.12 -8.28 13.13
CA THR A 44 16.28 -7.44 12.81
C THR A 44 16.17 -6.09 13.53
N ALA A 45 17.30 -5.51 13.91
CA ALA A 45 17.34 -4.19 14.52
C ALA A 45 16.63 -3.14 13.63
N PRO A 46 15.77 -2.26 14.19
CA PRO A 46 15.00 -1.28 13.41
C PRO A 46 15.86 -0.40 12.49
N GLU A 47 17.06 -0.02 12.94
CA GLU A 47 18.00 0.80 12.20
C GLU A 47 18.51 0.07 10.95
N GLU A 48 18.83 -1.23 11.06
CA GLU A 48 19.24 -2.03 9.92
C GLU A 48 18.05 -2.25 8.97
N VAL A 49 16.84 -2.51 9.48
CA VAL A 49 15.63 -2.60 8.63
C VAL A 49 15.45 -1.31 7.83
N ARG A 50 15.55 -0.15 8.50
CA ARG A 50 15.46 1.15 7.85
C ARG A 50 16.51 1.31 6.76
N GLU A 51 17.78 0.98 7.04
CA GLU A 51 18.85 1.07 6.04
C GLU A 51 18.55 0.22 4.80
N ARG A 52 18.06 -1.01 4.99
CA ARG A 52 17.72 -1.93 3.89
C ARG A 52 16.53 -1.42 3.07
N VAL A 53 15.52 -0.84 3.73
CA VAL A 53 14.36 -0.22 3.06
C VAL A 53 14.78 1.00 2.25
N VAL A 54 15.61 1.88 2.83
CA VAL A 54 16.14 3.07 2.15
C VAL A 54 16.95 2.65 0.93
N LYS A 55 17.85 1.67 1.07
CA LYS A 55 18.67 1.16 -0.04
C LYS A 55 17.82 0.58 -1.17
N ALA A 56 16.82 -0.24 -0.85
CA ALA A 56 15.92 -0.80 -1.86
C ALA A 56 15.08 0.29 -2.55
N THR A 57 14.67 1.33 -1.81
CA THR A 57 13.92 2.47 -2.36
C THR A 57 14.76 3.25 -3.36
N ARG A 58 16.00 3.60 -3.00
CA ARG A 58 16.93 4.32 -3.89
C ARG A 58 17.16 3.57 -5.21
N GLN A 59 17.30 2.25 -5.14
CA GLN A 59 17.43 1.40 -6.33
C GLN A 59 16.20 1.48 -7.25
N LEU A 60 14.98 1.54 -6.70
CA LEU A 60 13.77 1.67 -7.50
C LEU A 60 13.67 3.02 -8.19
N VAL A 61 14.00 4.10 -7.48
CA VAL A 61 13.74 5.45 -7.95
C VAL A 61 14.91 6.08 -8.72
N ALA A 62 16.08 5.44 -8.77
CA ALA A 62 17.31 6.00 -9.35
C ALA A 62 17.14 6.62 -10.76
N ASP A 63 16.28 6.03 -11.59
CA ASP A 63 16.05 6.50 -12.97
C ASP A 63 15.06 7.68 -13.05
N GLY A 64 14.40 8.04 -11.95
CA GLY A 64 13.44 9.13 -11.88
C GLY A 64 12.11 8.86 -12.60
N ASP A 65 11.83 7.61 -12.96
CA ASP A 65 10.66 7.19 -13.74
C ASP A 65 9.58 6.46 -12.91
N VAL A 66 9.71 6.45 -11.59
CA VAL A 66 8.74 5.86 -10.65
C VAL A 66 7.76 6.90 -10.14
N ALA A 67 6.46 6.66 -10.37
CA ALA A 67 5.39 7.51 -9.84
C ALA A 67 4.77 6.96 -8.53
N VAL A 68 4.83 5.65 -8.31
CA VAL A 68 4.20 4.98 -7.16
C VAL A 68 5.10 3.87 -6.65
N ILE A 69 5.25 3.80 -5.33
CA ILE A 69 5.92 2.71 -4.62
C ILE A 69 4.88 2.03 -3.73
N VAL A 70 4.76 0.72 -3.82
CA VAL A 70 3.90 -0.09 -2.94
C VAL A 70 4.77 -0.88 -1.98
N LEU A 71 4.47 -0.81 -0.68
CA LEU A 71 5.17 -1.62 0.32
C LEU A 71 4.82 -3.10 0.15
N GLY A 72 5.83 -3.93 -0.09
CA GLY A 72 5.65 -5.30 -0.59
C GLY A 72 5.38 -6.38 0.46
N CYS A 73 5.30 -6.03 1.75
CA CYS A 73 5.06 -6.98 2.83
C CYS A 73 4.22 -6.35 3.94
N ALA A 74 3.30 -7.12 4.52
CA ALA A 74 2.44 -6.65 5.63
C ALA A 74 3.25 -6.12 6.83
N GLY A 75 4.41 -6.72 7.12
CA GLY A 75 5.30 -6.27 8.18
C GLY A 75 5.95 -4.90 7.93
N MET A 76 5.80 -4.33 6.73
CA MET A 76 6.29 -2.98 6.40
C MET A 76 5.28 -1.88 6.73
N ALA A 77 4.14 -2.21 7.33
CA ALA A 77 3.14 -1.21 7.72
C ALA A 77 3.78 -0.10 8.58
N GLY A 78 3.54 1.16 8.20
CA GLY A 78 4.10 2.34 8.85
C GLY A 78 5.53 2.71 8.43
N MET A 79 6.15 2.00 7.49
CA MET A 79 7.47 2.33 6.93
C MET A 79 7.40 3.29 5.73
N ASP A 80 6.21 3.80 5.41
CA ASP A 80 5.96 4.74 4.30
C ASP A 80 6.84 5.99 4.39
N LYS A 81 6.97 6.56 5.60
CA LYS A 81 7.84 7.73 5.82
C LYS A 81 9.31 7.46 5.47
N TRP A 82 9.83 6.25 5.72
CA TRP A 82 11.22 5.93 5.40
C TRP A 82 11.46 5.89 3.89
N VAL A 83 10.47 5.43 3.13
CA VAL A 83 10.48 5.42 1.67
C VAL A 83 10.37 6.85 1.13
N GLU A 84 9.48 7.67 1.70
CA GLU A 84 9.34 9.09 1.33
C GLU A 84 10.64 9.88 1.57
N ASP A 85 11.24 9.73 2.76
CA ASP A 85 12.50 10.38 3.10
C ASP A 85 13.62 9.92 2.14
N ALA A 86 13.68 8.62 1.80
CA ALA A 86 14.64 8.10 0.82
C ALA A 86 14.42 8.67 -0.60
N CYS A 87 13.16 8.85 -1.02
CA CYS A 87 12.86 9.51 -2.30
C CYS A 87 13.34 10.96 -2.30
N VAL A 88 13.16 11.70 -1.19
CA VAL A 88 13.63 13.08 -1.08
C VAL A 88 15.16 13.16 -1.14
N GLU A 89 15.86 12.23 -0.49
CA GLU A 89 17.32 12.15 -0.51
C GLU A 89 17.85 11.82 -1.92
N GLU A 90 17.22 10.90 -2.65
CA GLU A 90 17.69 10.44 -3.96
C GLU A 90 17.29 11.38 -5.11
N LEU A 91 16.05 11.86 -5.11
CA LEU A 91 15.47 12.65 -6.23
C LEU A 91 15.42 14.15 -5.96
N GLY A 92 15.61 14.56 -4.72
CA GLY A 92 15.31 15.92 -4.25
C GLY A 92 13.81 16.17 -4.05
N ARG A 93 13.48 17.18 -3.24
CA ARG A 93 12.11 17.49 -2.80
C ARG A 93 11.08 17.59 -3.93
N ARG A 94 11.42 18.25 -5.04
CA ARG A 94 10.47 18.51 -6.13
C ARG A 94 10.06 17.24 -6.84
N ALA A 95 11.02 16.41 -7.26
CA ALA A 95 10.72 15.15 -7.94
C ALA A 95 10.12 14.12 -6.97
N ALA A 96 10.62 14.04 -5.73
CA ALA A 96 10.06 13.18 -4.70
C ALA A 96 8.58 13.48 -4.40
N SER A 97 8.16 14.75 -4.46
CA SER A 97 6.75 15.12 -4.25
C SER A 97 5.77 14.56 -5.29
N LEU A 98 6.27 14.06 -6.42
CA LEU A 98 5.48 13.40 -7.46
C LEU A 98 5.35 11.88 -7.23
N VAL A 99 6.20 11.31 -6.36
CA VAL A 99 6.11 9.90 -5.97
C VAL A 99 5.02 9.73 -4.91
N ARG A 100 4.24 8.66 -5.01
CA ARG A 100 3.27 8.25 -3.98
C ARG A 100 3.71 6.95 -3.35
N VAL A 101 3.73 6.89 -2.02
CA VAL A 101 3.99 5.66 -1.29
C VAL A 101 2.67 5.09 -0.79
N VAL A 102 2.44 3.81 -1.09
CA VAL A 102 1.23 3.09 -0.70
C VAL A 102 1.59 2.01 0.32
N ASP A 103 1.13 2.22 1.54
CA ASP A 103 1.05 1.18 2.56
C ASP A 103 -0.24 0.36 2.34
N GLY A 104 -0.08 -0.89 1.91
CA GLY A 104 -1.20 -1.77 1.59
C GLY A 104 -2.11 -2.08 2.79
N ILE A 105 -1.58 -2.07 4.02
CA ILE A 105 -2.37 -2.32 5.23
C ILE A 105 -3.24 -1.08 5.53
N LYS A 106 -2.65 0.12 5.52
CA LYS A 106 -3.41 1.37 5.69
C LYS A 106 -4.48 1.52 4.60
N ALA A 107 -4.12 1.25 3.34
CA ALA A 107 -5.04 1.33 2.21
C ALA A 107 -6.21 0.32 2.34
N GLY A 108 -5.93 -0.92 2.73
CA GLY A 108 -6.97 -1.93 2.96
C GLY A 108 -7.94 -1.55 4.07
N VAL A 109 -7.42 -1.05 5.20
CA VAL A 109 -8.27 -0.56 6.31
C VAL A 109 -9.14 0.61 5.83
N ALA A 110 -8.58 1.56 5.08
CA ALA A 110 -9.34 2.69 4.56
C ALA A 110 -10.50 2.23 3.66
N LEU A 111 -10.25 1.28 2.74
CA LEU A 111 -11.30 0.73 1.87
C LEU A 111 -12.44 0.10 2.67
N VAL A 112 -12.13 -0.72 3.69
CA VAL A 112 -13.16 -1.37 4.52
C VAL A 112 -13.97 -0.34 5.32
N VAL A 113 -13.30 0.69 5.86
CA VAL A 113 -13.98 1.76 6.61
C VAL A 113 -14.91 2.56 5.70
N GLU A 114 -14.46 2.90 4.49
CA GLU A 114 -15.30 3.60 3.52
C GLU A 114 -16.48 2.77 3.06
N GLU A 115 -16.28 1.47 2.83
CA GLU A 115 -17.39 0.57 2.47
C GLU A 115 -18.42 0.48 3.61
N ALA A 116 -17.97 0.33 4.86
CA ALA A 116 -18.86 0.33 6.02
C ALA A 116 -19.64 1.65 6.18
N ARG A 117 -19.01 2.80 5.86
CA ARG A 117 -19.69 4.11 5.83
C ARG A 117 -20.72 4.17 4.72
N HIS A 118 -20.38 3.69 3.53
CA HIS A 118 -21.27 3.64 2.38
C HIS A 118 -22.51 2.79 2.69
N MET A 119 -22.33 1.59 3.25
CA MET A 119 -23.42 0.71 3.67
C MET A 119 -24.35 1.39 4.71
N LYS A 120 -23.79 2.13 5.68
CA LYS A 120 -24.61 2.88 6.65
C LYS A 120 -25.43 4.00 6.02
N GLN A 121 -24.88 4.70 5.03
CA GLN A 121 -25.60 5.75 4.31
C GLN A 121 -26.76 5.20 3.49
N LEU A 122 -26.59 4.03 2.87
CA LEU A 122 -27.68 3.32 2.18
C LEU A 122 -28.77 2.90 3.17
N ALA A 123 -28.41 2.30 4.30
CA ALA A 123 -29.37 1.92 5.33
C ALA A 123 -30.16 3.13 5.91
N TYR A 124 -29.53 4.30 6.02
CA TYR A 124 -30.22 5.54 6.42
C TYR A 124 -31.13 6.08 5.31
N ARG A 125 -30.74 5.95 4.04
CA ARG A 125 -31.58 6.33 2.90
C ARG A 125 -32.83 5.47 2.77
N ASP A 126 -32.73 4.20 3.12
CA ASP A 126 -33.83 3.24 3.06
C ASP A 126 -34.60 3.14 4.40
N ALA A 127 -34.23 3.94 5.41
CA ALA A 127 -35.00 4.04 6.64
C ALA A 127 -36.38 4.65 6.32
N PRO A 128 -37.47 4.06 6.83
CA PRO A 128 -38.80 4.56 6.53
C PRO A 128 -38.94 6.01 7.04
N ALA A 129 -39.76 6.81 6.36
CA ALA A 129 -40.00 8.19 6.75
C ALA A 129 -40.45 8.24 8.22
N ALA A 130 -40.11 9.33 8.93
CA ALA A 130 -40.36 9.48 10.37
C ALA A 130 -41.84 9.23 10.79
N ASP A 131 -42.78 9.27 9.84
CA ASP A 131 -44.20 8.96 10.04
C ASP A 131 -44.51 7.46 10.24
N ASP A 132 -43.58 6.55 9.93
CA ASP A 132 -43.71 5.10 10.15
C ASP A 132 -43.02 4.62 11.44
N ALA A 133 -42.44 5.53 12.22
CA ALA A 133 -41.88 5.20 13.52
C ALA A 133 -43.01 5.03 14.54
N THR A 134 -43.37 3.79 14.87
CA THR A 134 -44.28 3.51 15.97
C THR A 134 -43.71 4.08 17.26
N VAL A 135 -44.31 5.15 17.77
CA VAL A 135 -44.01 5.68 19.09
C VAL A 135 -44.46 4.63 20.10
N ILE A 136 -43.50 3.97 20.75
CA ILE A 136 -43.79 3.12 21.91
C ILE A 136 -43.89 4.07 23.10
N GLU A 137 -45.12 4.39 23.50
CA GLU A 137 -45.39 5.17 24.71
C GLU A 137 -44.86 4.41 25.94
N ALA A 138 -43.91 5.03 26.64
CA ALA A 138 -43.20 4.44 27.78
C ALA A 138 -44.07 4.31 29.04
N GLU A 139 -45.34 4.70 29.01
CA GLU A 139 -46.26 4.72 30.15
C GLU A 139 -47.00 3.40 30.37
N ALA A 140 -46.67 2.34 29.62
CA ALA A 140 -47.31 1.03 29.73
C ALA A 140 -46.61 0.04 30.69
N TYR A 141 -45.73 0.50 31.59
CA TYR A 141 -45.14 -0.30 32.67
C TYR A 141 -45.39 0.31 34.05
#